data_AF-A0A543E8A6-F1
#
_entry.id   AF-A0A543E8A6-F1
#
_cell.length_a   1.000
_cell.length_b   1.000
_cell.length_c   1.000
_cell.angle_alpha   90.00
_cell.angle_beta   90.00
_cell.angle_gamma   90.00
#
_symmetry.space_group_name_H-M   'P 1'
#
loop_
_entity.id
_entity.type
_entity.pdbx_description
1 polymer ?
#
loop_
_entity_poly.entity_id
_entity_poly.type
_entity_poly.pdbx_seq_one_letter_code
_entity_poly.pdbx_strand_id
1 'polypeptide(L)'
;MTQSTTSLSSPSPPSTAHAIDDERLQLLRCMLADRDWTHDPVLRSRLQQAIAALGAPTAIPMDEATWTLIADETAGYLDFRRLRNLEAQLRGCPRDALHFTRADWEVLRVTEAALEHQLRHVRDRSYAPEPVPLFRIH
;
A
#
# COMPACT_ATOMS: atom_id res chain seq x y z
N MET A 1 5.67 -10.91 -63.87
CA MET A 1 5.09 -10.07 -62.81
C MET A 1 4.33 -10.97 -61.84
N THR A 2 4.91 -11.30 -60.69
CA THR A 2 4.21 -12.05 -59.62
C THR A 2 4.59 -11.40 -58.30
N GLN A 3 3.73 -10.50 -57.82
CA GLN A 3 3.90 -9.88 -56.51
C GLN A 3 3.39 -10.84 -55.45
N SER A 4 4.29 -11.34 -54.60
CA SER A 4 3.96 -12.05 -53.38
C SER A 4 3.48 -11.05 -52.33
N THR A 5 2.20 -11.06 -52.02
CA THR A 5 1.61 -10.31 -50.91
C THR A 5 1.96 -11.02 -49.59
N THR A 6 2.96 -10.52 -48.89
CA THR A 6 3.24 -10.89 -47.49
C THR A 6 2.19 -10.23 -46.59
N SER A 7 1.26 -11.03 -46.07
CA SER A 7 0.32 -10.61 -45.03
C SER A 7 1.09 -10.30 -43.75
N LEU A 8 1.15 -9.01 -43.38
CA LEU A 8 1.61 -8.55 -42.08
C LEU A 8 0.60 -9.02 -41.01
N SER A 9 1.02 -9.98 -40.19
CA SER A 9 0.34 -10.36 -38.96
C SER A 9 0.53 -9.22 -37.95
N SER A 10 -0.51 -8.40 -37.75
CA SER A 10 -0.56 -7.42 -36.66
C SER A 10 -0.60 -8.16 -35.32
N PRO A 11 0.24 -7.80 -34.34
CA PRO A 11 0.12 -8.35 -32.99
C PRO A 11 -1.17 -7.83 -32.35
N SER A 12 -2.07 -8.73 -31.96
CA SER A 12 -3.23 -8.38 -31.13
C SER A 12 -2.74 -7.76 -29.81
N PRO A 13 -3.37 -6.67 -29.34
CA PRO A 13 -3.03 -6.08 -28.05
C PRO A 13 -3.33 -7.10 -26.94
N PRO A 14 -2.48 -7.18 -25.90
CA PRO A 14 -2.75 -8.04 -24.75
C PRO A 14 -4.07 -7.63 -24.09
N SER A 15 -4.85 -8.63 -23.66
CA SER A 15 -6.07 -8.39 -22.88
C SER A 15 -5.70 -7.59 -21.63
N THR A 16 -6.38 -6.47 -21.40
CA THR A 16 -6.12 -5.56 -20.27
C THR A 16 -6.21 -6.27 -18.91
N ALA A 17 -7.01 -7.33 -18.81
CA ALA A 17 -7.11 -8.16 -17.61
C ALA A 17 -5.77 -8.85 -17.25
N HIS A 18 -5.10 -9.46 -18.24
CA HIS A 18 -3.82 -10.12 -18.01
C HIS A 18 -2.71 -9.11 -17.64
N ALA A 19 -2.74 -7.92 -18.24
CA ALA A 19 -1.80 -6.86 -17.89
C ALA A 19 -1.95 -6.40 -16.43
N ILE A 20 -3.19 -6.29 -15.93
CA ILE A 20 -3.46 -5.93 -14.52
C ILE A 20 -2.98 -7.05 -13.58
N ASP A 21 -3.22 -8.31 -13.92
CA ASP A 21 -2.76 -9.44 -13.11
C ASP A 21 -1.23 -9.50 -13.05
N ASP A 22 -0.54 -9.21 -14.15
CA ASP A 22 0.91 -9.11 -14.22
C ASP A 22 1.46 -7.99 -13.32
N GLU A 23 0.84 -6.80 -13.33
CA GLU A 23 1.21 -5.69 -12.44
C GLU A 23 1.02 -6.05 -10.95
N ARG A 24 -0.10 -6.70 -10.61
CA ARG A 24 -0.39 -7.16 -9.25
C ARG A 24 0.62 -8.20 -8.80
N LEU A 25 0.93 -9.18 -9.65
CA LEU A 25 1.98 -10.18 -9.40
C LEU A 25 3.34 -9.51 -9.16
N GLN A 26 3.69 -8.53 -9.99
CA GLN A 26 4.94 -7.81 -9.84
C GLN A 26 5.00 -7.02 -8.53
N LEU A 27 3.89 -6.37 -8.14
CA LEU A 27 3.81 -5.67 -6.85
C LEU A 27 4.02 -6.63 -5.68
N LEU A 28 3.35 -7.77 -5.66
CA LEU A 28 3.49 -8.77 -4.60
C LEU A 28 4.91 -9.33 -4.52
N ARG A 29 5.56 -9.56 -5.67
CA ARG A 29 6.97 -9.99 -5.73
C ARG A 29 7.92 -8.92 -5.20
N CYS A 30 7.72 -7.65 -5.59
CA CYS A 30 8.49 -6.52 -5.07
C CYS A 30 8.33 -6.38 -3.56
N MET A 31 7.11 -6.59 -3.04
CA MET A 31 6.83 -6.55 -1.60
C MET A 31 7.58 -7.67 -0.86
N LEU A 32 7.51 -8.91 -1.34
CA LEU A 32 8.20 -10.06 -0.73
C LEU A 32 9.74 -9.99 -0.77
N ALA A 33 10.30 -9.21 -1.70
CA ALA A 33 11.73 -9.01 -1.90
C ALA A 33 12.30 -7.80 -1.15
N ASP A 34 11.45 -6.84 -0.72
CA ASP A 34 11.90 -5.68 0.04
C ASP A 34 12.29 -6.12 1.46
N ARG A 35 13.56 -5.92 1.81
CA ARG A 35 14.13 -6.34 3.11
C ARG A 35 13.67 -5.46 4.26
N ASP A 36 13.31 -4.21 3.96
CA ASP A 36 12.88 -3.23 4.96
C ASP A 36 11.39 -3.40 5.29
N TRP A 37 10.67 -4.12 4.43
CA TRP A 37 9.29 -4.55 4.64
C TRP A 37 9.25 -5.99 5.18
N THR A 38 9.43 -6.12 6.50
CA THR A 38 9.36 -7.42 7.16
C THR A 38 7.94 -7.98 7.12
N HIS A 39 7.77 -9.30 7.06
CA HIS A 39 6.46 -9.94 7.04
C HIS A 39 6.40 -10.99 8.14
N ASP A 40 5.23 -11.15 8.76
CA ASP A 40 4.92 -12.33 9.56
C ASP A 40 4.96 -13.60 8.67
N PRO A 41 5.52 -14.74 9.14
CA PRO A 41 5.59 -15.98 8.36
C PRO A 41 4.24 -16.48 7.80
N VAL A 42 3.13 -16.28 8.52
CA VAL A 42 1.81 -16.71 8.05
C VAL A 42 1.36 -15.83 6.89
N LEU A 43 1.50 -14.51 7.04
CA LEU A 43 1.23 -13.54 5.99
C LEU A 43 2.10 -13.80 4.75
N ARG A 44 3.40 -14.08 4.92
CA ARG A 44 4.31 -14.43 3.82
C ARG A 44 3.82 -15.64 3.05
N SER A 45 3.36 -16.67 3.76
CA SER A 45 2.82 -17.89 3.14
C SER A 45 1.54 -17.59 2.34
N ARG A 46 0.64 -16.76 2.89
CA ARG A 46 -0.58 -16.32 2.20
C ARG A 46 -0.29 -15.49 0.95
N LEU A 47 0.71 -14.62 0.99
CA LEU A 47 1.15 -13.84 -0.18
C LEU A 47 1.74 -14.73 -1.29
N GLN A 48 2.51 -15.75 -0.91
CA GLN A 48 3.01 -16.74 -1.87
C GLN A 48 1.88 -17.55 -2.51
N GLN A 49 0.87 -17.94 -1.72
CA GLN A 49 -0.34 -18.58 -2.24
C GLN A 49 -1.09 -17.66 -3.20
N ALA A 50 -1.20 -16.36 -2.91
CA ALA A 50 -1.82 -15.38 -3.80
C ALA A 50 -1.06 -15.19 -5.11
N ILE A 51 0.28 -15.17 -5.06
CA ILE A 51 1.11 -15.14 -6.28
C ILE A 51 0.87 -16.40 -7.12
N ALA A 52 0.81 -17.57 -6.48
CA ALA A 52 0.48 -18.80 -7.19
C ALA A 52 -0.95 -18.75 -7.77
N ALA A 53 -1.89 -18.13 -7.05
CA ALA A 53 -3.27 -18.00 -7.46
C ALA A 53 -3.48 -17.10 -8.68
N LEU A 54 -2.78 -15.97 -8.71
CA LEU A 54 -2.82 -15.03 -9.83
C LEU A 54 -1.98 -15.51 -11.03
N GLY A 55 -0.96 -16.34 -10.79
CA GLY A 55 -0.04 -16.82 -11.83
C GLY A 55 -0.47 -18.11 -12.54
N ALA A 56 -1.45 -18.85 -12.01
CA ALA A 56 -1.88 -20.12 -12.59
C ALA A 56 -3.42 -20.25 -12.62
N PRO A 57 -4.01 -20.68 -13.76
CA PRO A 57 -5.46 -20.80 -13.91
C PRO A 57 -6.08 -21.94 -13.08
N THR A 58 -5.28 -22.80 -12.46
CA THR A 58 -5.72 -23.99 -11.69
C THR A 58 -5.59 -23.83 -10.18
N ALA A 59 -5.34 -22.61 -9.72
CA ALA A 59 -5.07 -22.40 -8.30
C ALA A 59 -6.30 -22.56 -7.41
N ILE A 60 -6.01 -22.88 -6.14
CA ILE A 60 -7.02 -23.06 -5.10
C ILE A 60 -7.73 -21.72 -4.86
N PRO A 61 -9.08 -21.68 -4.86
CA PRO A 61 -9.82 -20.46 -4.57
C PRO A 61 -9.51 -20.00 -3.15
N MET A 62 -9.09 -18.74 -3.03
CA MET A 62 -8.84 -18.08 -1.75
C MET A 62 -10.13 -17.48 -1.20
N ASP A 63 -10.28 -17.50 0.12
CA ASP A 63 -11.41 -16.86 0.77
C ASP A 63 -11.32 -15.33 0.70
N GLU A 64 -12.46 -14.67 0.90
CA GLU A 64 -12.56 -13.22 0.87
C GLU A 64 -11.69 -12.57 1.96
N ALA A 65 -11.63 -13.16 3.15
CA ALA A 65 -10.81 -12.67 4.25
C ALA A 65 -9.32 -12.61 3.89
N THR A 66 -8.80 -13.60 3.16
CA THR A 66 -7.40 -13.57 2.72
C THR A 66 -7.18 -12.49 1.66
N TRP A 67 -8.13 -12.28 0.74
CA TRP A 67 -8.05 -11.18 -0.21
C TRP A 67 -8.06 -9.81 0.46
N THR A 68 -8.91 -9.60 1.47
CA THR A 68 -8.94 -8.37 2.26
C THR A 68 -7.60 -8.14 2.97
N LEU A 69 -7.06 -9.17 3.61
CA LEU A 69 -5.77 -9.09 4.29
C LEU A 69 -4.62 -8.76 3.33
N ILE A 70 -4.63 -9.32 2.12
CA ILE A 70 -3.64 -8.98 1.08
C ILE A 70 -3.84 -7.55 0.60
N ALA A 71 -5.08 -7.12 0.39
CA ALA A 71 -5.39 -5.75 -0.01
C ALA A 71 -4.86 -4.74 1.02
N ASP A 72 -5.14 -4.95 2.31
CA ASP A 72 -4.64 -4.11 3.41
C ASP A 72 -3.11 -4.07 3.45
N GLU A 73 -2.46 -5.22 3.29
CA GLU A 73 -1.00 -5.31 3.28
C GLU A 73 -0.40 -4.59 2.07
N THR A 74 -0.99 -4.73 0.89
CA THR A 74 -0.54 -4.01 -0.32
C THR A 74 -0.74 -2.51 -0.21
N ALA A 75 -1.84 -2.06 0.40
CA ALA A 75 -2.08 -0.64 0.67
C ALA A 75 -1.02 -0.08 1.62
N GLY A 76 -0.69 -0.82 2.69
CA GLY A 76 0.36 -0.46 3.62
C GLY A 76 1.74 -0.37 2.96
N TYR A 77 2.10 -1.35 2.12
CA TYR A 77 3.37 -1.33 1.40
C TYR A 77 3.50 -0.17 0.41
N LEU A 78 2.41 0.18 -0.29
CA LEU A 78 2.41 1.32 -1.20
C LEU A 78 2.60 2.64 -0.45
N ASP A 79 1.96 2.79 0.70
CA ASP A 79 2.12 3.96 1.55
C ASP A 79 3.54 4.04 2.15
N PHE A 80 4.08 2.92 2.63
CA PHE A 80 5.48 2.82 3.05
C PHE A 80 6.45 3.29 1.96
N ARG A 81 6.28 2.84 0.71
CA ARG A 81 7.13 3.27 -0.41
C ARG A 81 7.00 4.77 -0.67
N ARG A 82 5.78 5.31 -0.57
CA ARG A 82 5.52 6.74 -0.71
C ARG A 82 6.23 7.54 0.39
N LEU A 83 6.07 7.17 1.65
CA LEU A 83 6.70 7.83 2.79
C LEU A 83 8.22 7.74 2.75
N ARG A 84 8.78 6.56 2.43
CA ARG A 84 10.23 6.39 2.25
C ARG A 84 10.80 7.31 1.17
N ASN A 85 10.07 7.49 0.06
CA ASN A 85 10.48 8.41 -1.01
C ASN A 85 10.39 9.88 -0.57
N LEU A 86 9.34 10.28 0.15
CA LEU A 86 9.19 11.64 0.66
C LEU A 86 10.30 11.97 1.67
N GLU A 87 10.56 11.08 2.61
CA GLU A 87 11.59 11.27 3.63
C GLU A 87 13.00 11.38 3.01
N ALA A 88 13.29 10.56 2.00
CA ALA A 88 14.55 10.65 1.26
C ALA A 88 14.70 12.01 0.54
N GLN A 89 13.62 12.52 -0.07
CA GLN A 89 13.61 13.84 -0.70
C GLN A 89 13.83 14.96 0.30
N LEU A 90 13.16 14.90 1.46
CA LEU A 90 13.30 15.90 2.52
C LEU A 90 14.73 15.94 3.10
N ARG A 91 15.37 14.78 3.21
CA ARG A 91 16.76 14.67 3.70
C ARG A 91 17.82 14.87 2.62
N GLY A 92 17.42 14.99 1.35
CA GLY A 92 18.34 15.10 0.22
C GLY A 92 19.27 13.90 0.04
N CYS A 93 18.86 12.71 0.51
CA CYS A 93 19.65 11.48 0.45
C CYS A 93 19.01 10.45 -0.50
N PRO A 94 19.79 9.52 -1.06
CA PRO A 94 19.22 8.43 -1.84
C PRO A 94 18.38 7.52 -0.93
N ARG A 95 17.30 6.96 -1.48
CA ARG A 95 16.34 6.10 -0.76
C ARG A 95 17.01 4.96 0.02
N ASP A 96 18.06 4.37 -0.55
CA ASP A 96 18.74 3.22 0.03
C ASP A 96 19.69 3.60 1.20
N ALA A 97 20.01 4.90 1.35
CA ALA A 97 20.75 5.42 2.50
C ALA A 97 19.83 5.79 3.67
N LEU A 98 18.51 5.81 3.45
CA LEU A 98 17.53 6.05 4.49
C LEU A 98 17.18 4.72 5.18
N HIS A 99 17.54 4.61 6.45
CA HIS A 99 17.07 3.53 7.30
C HIS A 99 15.63 3.82 7.73
N PHE A 100 14.67 3.39 6.90
CA PHE A 100 13.24 3.48 7.18
C PHE A 100 12.61 2.11 6.97
N THR A 101 12.17 1.50 8.07
CA THR A 101 11.69 0.12 8.13
C THR A 101 10.17 0.06 8.25
N ARG A 102 9.59 -1.14 8.10
CA ARG A 102 8.16 -1.38 8.40
C ARG A 102 7.77 -0.92 9.80
N ALA A 103 8.62 -1.15 10.81
CA ALA A 103 8.33 -0.74 12.18
C ALA A 103 8.21 0.78 12.31
N ASP A 104 9.08 1.54 11.63
CA ASP A 104 9.00 3.00 11.62
C ASP A 104 7.69 3.48 10.97
N TRP A 105 7.29 2.83 9.87
CA TRP A 105 6.00 3.10 9.22
C TRP A 105 4.80 2.75 10.10
N GLU A 106 4.82 1.62 10.80
CA GLU A 106 3.74 1.24 11.73
C GLU A 106 3.60 2.24 12.88
N VAL A 107 4.72 2.71 13.43
CA VAL A 107 4.72 3.77 14.46
C VAL A 107 4.12 5.07 13.91
N LEU A 108 4.51 5.49 12.70
CA LEU A 108 3.94 6.68 12.06
C LEU A 108 2.44 6.53 11.83
N ARG A 109 1.99 5.37 11.31
CA ARG A 109 0.58 5.10 11.07
C ARG A 109 -0.25 5.14 12.36
N VAL A 110 0.27 4.55 13.45
CA VAL A 110 -0.41 4.59 14.76
C VAL A 110 -0.46 6.04 15.29
N THR A 111 0.63 6.79 15.13
CA THR A 111 0.70 8.20 15.56
C THR A 111 -0.27 9.07 14.75
N GLU A 112 -0.36 8.86 13.45
CA GLU A 112 -1.30 9.55 12.57
C GLU A 112 -2.75 9.21 12.93
N ALA A 113 -3.08 7.93 13.13
CA ALA A 113 -4.42 7.52 13.56
C ALA A 113 -4.80 8.12 14.93
N ALA A 114 -3.85 8.22 15.86
CA ALA A 114 -4.06 8.89 17.15
C ALA A 114 -4.31 10.40 16.97
N LEU A 115 -3.56 11.06 16.09
CA LEU A 115 -3.79 12.46 15.75
C LEU A 115 -5.16 12.68 15.11
N GLU A 116 -5.55 11.87 14.13
CA GLU A 116 -6.87 11.94 13.50
C GLU A 116 -8.01 11.70 14.50
N HIS A 117 -7.84 10.77 15.43
CA HIS A 117 -8.80 10.55 16.50
C HIS A 117 -8.92 11.80 17.40
N GLN A 118 -7.79 12.37 17.79
CA GLN A 118 -7.75 13.60 18.59
C GLN A 118 -8.39 14.77 17.85
N LEU A 119 -8.11 14.96 16.56
CA LEU A 119 -8.69 16.03 15.74
C LEU A 119 -10.20 15.87 15.58
N ARG A 120 -10.70 14.63 15.40
CA ARG A 120 -12.15 14.35 15.40
C ARG A 120 -12.78 14.69 16.74
N HIS A 121 -12.19 14.24 17.83
CA HIS A 121 -12.67 14.51 19.18
C HIS A 121 -12.71 16.01 19.50
N VAL A 122 -11.66 16.73 19.11
CA VAL A 122 -11.57 18.19 19.18
C VAL A 122 -12.60 18.89 18.31
N ARG A 123 -12.87 18.40 17.10
CA ARG A 123 -13.93 18.97 16.25
C ARG A 123 -15.30 18.80 16.92
N ASP A 124 -15.50 17.67 17.58
CA ASP A 124 -16.77 17.32 18.23
C ASP A 124 -16.91 17.99 19.61
N ARG A 125 -15.79 18.49 20.20
CA ARG A 125 -15.77 19.25 21.46
C ARG A 125 -15.39 20.69 21.23
N SER A 126 -16.28 21.62 21.54
CA SER A 126 -15.96 23.05 21.46
C SER A 126 -14.73 23.37 22.32
N TYR A 127 -13.68 23.93 21.70
CA TYR A 127 -12.54 24.53 22.42
C TYR A 127 -12.94 25.79 23.19
N ALA A 128 -14.20 26.22 23.11
CA ALA A 128 -14.69 27.36 23.86
C ALA A 128 -14.51 27.10 25.36
N PRO A 129 -13.71 27.93 26.08
CA PRO A 129 -13.65 27.84 27.53
C PRO A 129 -15.06 28.04 28.08
N GLU A 130 -15.39 27.28 29.11
CA GLU A 130 -16.64 27.48 29.86
C GLU A 130 -16.73 28.97 30.25
N PRO A 131 -17.87 29.64 30.01
CA PRO A 131 -17.99 31.06 30.31
C PRO A 131 -17.70 31.28 31.80
N VAL A 132 -16.55 31.89 32.09
CA VAL A 132 -16.11 32.17 33.46
C VAL A 132 -17.16 33.10 34.09
N PRO A 133 -17.77 32.73 35.23
CA PRO A 133 -18.68 33.61 35.93
C PRO A 133 -17.92 34.85 36.39
N LEU A 134 -18.17 35.98 35.73
CA LEU A 134 -17.66 37.29 36.13
C LEU A 134 -18.27 37.63 37.51
N PHE A 135 -17.46 37.54 38.56
CA PHE A 135 -17.84 38.03 39.88
C PHE A 135 -17.95 39.56 39.83
N ARG A 136 -19.13 40.10 40.14
CA ARG A 136 -19.32 41.54 40.36
C ARG A 136 -18.95 41.88 41.80
N ILE A 137 -18.00 42.80 41.93
CA ILE A 137 -17.66 43.43 43.20
C ILE A 137 -18.70 44.54 43.45
N HIS A 138 -19.45 44.42 44.56
CA HIS A 138 -20.31 45.46 45.13
C HIS A 138 -20.00 45.59 46.62
#